data_AF-A0A9P5Q9X9-F1
#
_entry.id   AF-A0A9P5Q9X9-F1
#
_cell.length_a   1.000
_cell.length_b   1.000
_cell.length_c   1.000
_cell.angle_alpha   90.00
_cell.angle_beta   90.00
_cell.angle_gamma   90.00
#
_symmetry.space_group_name_H-M   'P 1'
#
loop_
_entity.id
_entity.type
_entity.pdbx_description
1 polymer ?
#
loop_
_entity_poly.entity_id
_entity_poly.type
_entity_poly.pdbx_seq_one_letter_code
_entity_poly.pdbx_strand_id
1 'polypeptide(L)'
;MHYSILFALLLLSHRVLCTPRNITVNDNDSRISYYPPGAWTAGNNSESCVACAKPDPTKMYNGTWHEGIFNPFPNKNGFSDTPLLANLTFNGTAVYVFCALAQSLTQPNGNSNVGFYIDGLLRHTLVDTSPSVNGYQYNVSVFSVDSLMPGQHTLTLQNGNSNALIESVVLLDYIIFSFDPDDTIPPSNSSIGSGAVTEGASLHKKKIITFAVTVPIVAFLLILAFGYLTRWRRRRQTARNFPTLKRLSVTPVPKPMASWIIEPLSLPPAHPASGYLNGSGRQVTASVPSAPTVSSQGPVDVSSHSPSAPKSPRSGGQDFVEMPRRSYRPVSSSASASSYGRVIYVHNLDTS
;
A
#
# COMPACT_ATOMS: atom_id res chain seq x y z
N MET A 1 -15.59 54.59 6.87
CA MET A 1 -15.39 53.41 7.74
C MET A 1 -16.41 52.28 7.53
N HIS A 2 -17.65 52.52 7.06
CA HIS A 2 -18.61 51.43 6.76
C HIS A 2 -18.18 50.47 5.63
N TYR A 3 -17.47 50.96 4.60
CA TYR A 3 -17.01 50.12 3.49
C TYR A 3 -15.91 49.12 3.88
N SER A 4 -15.05 49.45 4.86
CA SER A 4 -13.99 48.53 5.33
C SER A 4 -14.55 47.30 6.06
N ILE A 5 -15.66 47.44 6.79
CA ILE A 5 -16.27 46.33 7.53
C ILE A 5 -16.99 45.38 6.56
N LEU A 6 -17.65 45.92 5.54
CA LEU A 6 -18.25 45.14 4.44
C LEU A 6 -17.19 44.42 3.60
N PHE A 7 -16.06 45.07 3.32
CA PHE A 7 -14.94 44.45 2.60
C PHE A 7 -14.28 43.33 3.43
N ALA A 8 -14.10 43.53 4.75
CA ALA A 8 -13.60 42.49 5.64
C ALA A 8 -14.57 41.30 5.79
N LEU A 9 -15.88 41.55 5.85
CA LEU A 9 -16.90 40.48 5.90
C LEU A 9 -17.01 39.72 4.57
N LEU A 10 -16.86 40.39 3.41
CA LEU A 10 -16.78 39.74 2.10
C LEU A 10 -15.52 38.88 1.98
N LEU A 11 -14.36 39.34 2.46
CA LEU A 11 -13.12 38.56 2.49
C LEU A 11 -13.18 37.34 3.44
N LEU A 12 -14.00 37.39 4.51
CA LEU A 12 -14.23 36.23 5.39
C LEU A 12 -15.25 35.23 4.83
N SER A 13 -16.06 35.61 3.84
CA SER A 13 -17.20 34.81 3.36
C SER A 13 -16.88 33.78 2.28
N HIS A 14 -15.62 33.66 1.82
CA HIS A 14 -15.27 32.82 0.66
C HIS A 14 -14.23 31.73 0.95
N ARG A 15 -14.16 31.25 2.20
CA ARG A 15 -13.51 29.96 2.48
C ARG A 15 -14.59 28.88 2.57
N VAL A 16 -15.29 28.63 1.46
CA VAL A 16 -15.97 27.35 1.28
C VAL A 16 -14.85 26.34 1.15
N LEU A 17 -14.43 25.77 2.28
CA LEU A 17 -13.51 24.65 2.28
C LEU A 17 -14.34 23.49 1.75
N CYS A 18 -14.15 23.15 0.47
CA CYS A 18 -14.65 21.89 -0.01
C CYS A 18 -14.09 20.79 0.90
N THR A 19 -14.97 19.90 1.33
CA THR A 19 -14.60 18.80 2.20
C THR A 19 -14.21 17.64 1.30
N PRO A 20 -12.94 17.19 1.30
CA PRO A 20 -12.51 16.06 0.50
C PRO A 20 -13.41 14.85 0.76
N ARG A 21 -13.83 14.17 -0.32
CA ARG A 21 -14.63 12.95 -0.23
C ARG A 21 -13.71 11.74 -0.28
N ASN A 22 -13.90 10.82 0.64
CA ASN A 22 -13.15 9.56 0.68
C ASN A 22 -13.88 8.48 -0.12
N ILE A 23 -13.13 7.78 -0.98
CA ILE A 23 -13.58 6.58 -1.69
C ILE A 23 -12.75 5.41 -1.17
N THR A 24 -13.43 4.37 -0.69
CA THR A 24 -12.81 3.09 -0.37
C THR A 24 -12.89 2.15 -1.57
N VAL A 25 -11.77 1.55 -1.92
CA VAL A 25 -11.59 0.55 -2.97
C VAL A 25 -11.27 -0.77 -2.28
N ASN A 26 -12.18 -1.73 -2.38
CA ASN A 26 -11.96 -3.09 -1.88
C ASN A 26 -10.87 -3.79 -2.72
N ASP A 27 -10.11 -4.71 -2.14
CA ASP A 27 -9.08 -5.49 -2.85
C ASP A 27 -9.64 -6.25 -4.08
N ASN A 28 -10.88 -6.71 -4.05
CA ASN A 28 -11.53 -7.41 -5.16
C ASN A 28 -12.18 -6.45 -6.19
N ASP A 29 -11.91 -5.15 -6.11
CA ASP A 29 -12.42 -4.16 -7.06
C ASP A 29 -11.63 -4.22 -8.38
N SER A 30 -12.35 -4.24 -9.50
CA SER A 30 -11.76 -4.31 -10.85
C SER A 30 -10.84 -3.13 -11.21
N ARG A 31 -10.85 -2.05 -10.44
CA ARG A 31 -9.92 -0.92 -10.58
C ARG A 31 -8.49 -1.29 -10.18
N ILE A 32 -8.31 -2.34 -9.37
CA ILE A 32 -7.00 -2.82 -8.97
C ILE A 32 -6.54 -3.88 -9.99
N SER A 33 -5.38 -3.65 -10.58
CA SER A 33 -4.75 -4.61 -11.50
C SER A 33 -3.58 -5.30 -10.82
N TYR A 34 -3.62 -6.62 -10.80
CA TYR A 34 -2.63 -7.48 -10.16
C TYR A 34 -1.68 -8.09 -11.18
N TYR A 35 -0.37 -8.01 -10.92
CA TYR A 35 0.67 -8.54 -11.78
C TYR A 35 1.76 -9.28 -10.99
N PRO A 36 2.42 -10.27 -11.61
CA PRO A 36 2.01 -10.92 -12.85
C PRO A 36 0.68 -11.68 -12.67
N PRO A 37 -0.10 -11.92 -13.75
CA PRO A 37 -1.37 -12.63 -13.65
C PRO A 37 -1.18 -14.02 -13.04
N GLY A 38 -2.01 -14.36 -12.04
CA GLY A 38 -1.93 -15.63 -11.32
C GLY A 38 -0.95 -15.69 -10.15
N ALA A 39 -0.14 -14.64 -9.93
CA ALA A 39 0.75 -14.58 -8.75
C ALA A 39 0.04 -14.09 -7.48
N TRP A 40 -1.13 -13.46 -7.65
CA TRP A 40 -1.98 -13.01 -6.56
C TRP A 40 -3.14 -13.98 -6.40
N THR A 41 -3.41 -14.35 -5.15
CA THR A 41 -4.51 -15.25 -4.79
C THR A 41 -5.59 -14.44 -4.09
N ALA A 42 -6.80 -14.44 -4.65
CA ALA A 42 -7.95 -13.82 -4.02
C ALA A 42 -8.38 -14.68 -2.83
N GLY A 43 -8.30 -14.12 -1.64
CA GLY A 43 -8.68 -14.76 -0.40
C GLY A 43 -10.15 -14.52 -0.06
N ASN A 44 -10.85 -15.59 0.25
CA ASN A 44 -12.18 -15.57 0.85
C ASN A 44 -12.37 -16.83 1.72
N ASN A 45 -13.45 -16.89 2.51
CA ASN A 45 -13.78 -18.04 3.37
C ASN A 45 -14.01 -19.36 2.62
N SER A 46 -14.09 -19.36 1.29
CA SER A 46 -14.54 -20.50 0.48
C SER A 46 -13.40 -21.24 -0.22
N GLU A 47 -12.21 -20.64 -0.32
CA GLU A 47 -11.09 -21.24 -1.04
C GLU A 47 -10.19 -22.06 -0.13
N SER A 48 -10.14 -23.37 -0.38
CA SER A 48 -9.21 -24.27 0.29
C SER A 48 -7.84 -24.18 -0.38
N CYS A 49 -6.97 -23.33 0.15
CA CYS A 49 -5.54 -23.45 -0.12
C CYS A 49 -4.78 -23.86 1.13
N VAL A 50 -3.82 -24.76 0.93
CA VAL A 50 -3.05 -25.39 2.02
C VAL A 50 -1.98 -24.44 2.52
N ALA A 51 -1.39 -23.62 1.64
CA ALA A 51 -0.23 -22.78 1.93
C ALA A 51 -0.52 -21.26 1.95
N CYS A 52 -1.77 -20.85 1.77
CA CYS A 52 -2.14 -19.43 1.83
C CYS A 52 -2.32 -18.95 3.28
N ALA A 53 -2.19 -17.65 3.45
CA ALA A 53 -2.71 -16.94 4.60
C ALA A 53 -4.22 -17.17 4.77
N LYS A 54 -4.64 -17.23 6.04
CA LYS A 54 -6.03 -17.39 6.48
C LYS A 54 -6.37 -16.34 7.54
N PRO A 55 -6.35 -15.04 7.19
CA PRO A 55 -6.91 -14.02 8.08
C PRO A 55 -8.39 -14.32 8.35
N ASP A 56 -8.89 -13.84 9.49
CA ASP A 56 -10.31 -13.90 9.87
C ASP A 56 -11.10 -12.93 8.99
N PRO A 57 -11.99 -13.41 8.10
CA PRO A 57 -12.62 -12.51 7.13
C PRO A 57 -13.63 -11.57 7.78
N THR A 58 -14.08 -11.84 9.01
CA THR A 58 -14.92 -10.87 9.73
C THR A 58 -14.16 -9.59 10.13
N LYS A 59 -12.83 -9.61 10.02
CA LYS A 59 -11.92 -8.49 10.30
C LYS A 59 -11.30 -7.88 9.04
N MET A 60 -11.58 -8.45 7.87
CA MET A 60 -11.20 -7.89 6.57
C MET A 60 -12.36 -7.05 6.01
N TYR A 61 -12.05 -6.05 5.19
CA TYR A 61 -13.04 -5.19 4.57
C TYR A 61 -13.86 -5.98 3.54
N ASN A 62 -15.17 -6.06 3.77
CA ASN A 62 -16.10 -6.96 3.07
C ASN A 62 -15.71 -8.45 3.07
N GLY A 63 -14.83 -8.88 3.99
CA GLY A 63 -14.42 -10.27 4.11
C GLY A 63 -13.60 -10.81 2.94
N THR A 64 -12.92 -9.95 2.20
CA THR A 64 -12.02 -10.31 1.11
C THR A 64 -10.61 -9.78 1.37
N TRP A 65 -9.63 -10.39 0.72
CA TRP A 65 -8.25 -9.89 0.67
C TRP A 65 -7.57 -10.44 -0.58
N HIS A 66 -6.49 -9.78 -1.00
CA HIS A 66 -5.61 -10.32 -2.03
C HIS A 66 -4.24 -10.62 -1.46
N GLU A 67 -3.87 -11.89 -1.51
CA GLU A 67 -2.57 -12.39 -1.06
C GLU A 67 -1.57 -12.36 -2.21
N GLY A 68 -0.42 -11.74 -1.97
CA GLY A 68 0.76 -11.86 -2.81
C GLY A 68 1.92 -12.44 -2.00
N ILE A 69 2.50 -13.55 -2.47
CA ILE A 69 3.69 -14.16 -1.85
C ILE A 69 4.86 -14.04 -2.81
N PHE A 70 5.82 -13.19 -2.45
CA PHE A 70 7.11 -13.12 -3.11
C PHE A 70 8.05 -14.18 -2.54
N ASN A 71 8.67 -14.96 -3.42
CA ASN A 71 9.68 -15.95 -3.05
C ASN A 71 10.97 -15.70 -3.84
N PRO A 72 12.10 -15.38 -3.18
CA PRO A 72 13.36 -15.14 -3.87
C PRO A 72 14.06 -16.43 -4.33
N PHE A 73 13.59 -17.60 -3.87
CA PHE A 73 14.21 -18.88 -4.19
C PHE A 73 13.55 -19.51 -5.43
N PRO A 74 14.34 -20.01 -6.40
CA PRO A 74 13.79 -20.62 -7.59
C PRO A 74 12.97 -21.89 -7.27
N ASN A 75 11.95 -22.16 -8.09
CA ASN A 75 11.13 -23.37 -8.10
C ASN A 75 10.21 -23.57 -6.87
N LYS A 76 9.96 -22.53 -6.08
CA LYS A 76 9.00 -22.59 -4.95
C LYS A 76 7.57 -22.29 -5.37
N ASN A 77 7.40 -21.38 -6.32
CA ASN A 77 6.14 -20.95 -6.90
C ASN A 77 6.33 -20.70 -8.40
N GLY A 78 5.25 -20.60 -9.17
CA GLY A 78 5.32 -20.30 -10.61
C GLY A 78 5.88 -18.90 -10.95
N PHE A 79 6.25 -18.11 -9.94
CA PHE A 79 6.67 -16.72 -10.03
C PHE A 79 7.89 -16.41 -9.15
N SER A 80 8.83 -17.36 -9.07
CA SER A 80 10.03 -17.19 -8.24
C SER A 80 10.88 -16.02 -8.72
N ASP A 81 11.45 -15.28 -7.78
CA ASP A 81 12.27 -14.08 -7.98
C ASP A 81 11.60 -12.98 -8.83
N THR A 82 10.27 -12.99 -8.91
CA THR A 82 9.49 -12.00 -9.66
C THR A 82 8.73 -11.11 -8.69
N PRO A 83 9.00 -9.79 -8.63
CA PRO A 83 8.22 -8.86 -7.81
C PRO A 83 6.74 -8.87 -8.21
N LEU A 84 5.86 -8.82 -7.21
CA LEU A 84 4.41 -8.82 -7.40
C LEU A 84 3.90 -7.38 -7.30
N LEU A 85 3.06 -6.95 -8.24
CA LEU A 85 2.53 -5.58 -8.29
C LEU A 85 1.01 -5.56 -8.13
N ALA A 86 0.50 -4.59 -7.38
CA ALA A 86 -0.90 -4.19 -7.38
C ALA A 86 -1.00 -2.70 -7.74
N ASN A 87 -1.71 -2.40 -8.83
CA ASN A 87 -1.80 -1.07 -9.40
C ASN A 87 -3.22 -0.51 -9.28
N LEU A 88 -3.35 0.74 -8.82
CA LEU A 88 -4.60 1.48 -8.76
C LEU A 88 -4.40 2.88 -9.36
N THR A 89 -5.15 3.21 -10.41
CA THR A 89 -5.26 4.58 -10.92
C THR A 89 -6.46 5.27 -10.28
N PHE A 90 -6.25 6.47 -9.73
CA PHE A 90 -7.29 7.25 -9.07
C PHE A 90 -7.13 8.74 -9.42
N ASN A 91 -8.20 9.52 -9.29
CA ASN A 91 -8.14 10.98 -9.35
C ASN A 91 -8.39 11.50 -7.93
N GLY A 92 -7.40 12.15 -7.33
CA GLY A 92 -7.47 12.50 -5.91
C GLY A 92 -6.31 13.33 -5.39
N THR A 93 -6.34 13.56 -4.08
CA THR A 93 -5.41 14.40 -3.32
C THR A 93 -4.77 13.65 -2.15
N ALA A 94 -5.25 12.46 -1.81
CA ALA A 94 -4.65 11.60 -0.79
C ALA A 94 -4.90 10.13 -1.11
N VAL A 95 -4.04 9.25 -0.59
CA VAL A 95 -4.21 7.80 -0.67
C VAL A 95 -3.66 7.12 0.59
N TYR A 96 -4.34 6.07 1.03
CA TYR A 96 -4.03 5.27 2.22
C TYR A 96 -4.21 3.80 1.87
N VAL A 97 -3.24 2.97 2.19
CA VAL A 97 -3.26 1.52 1.92
C VAL A 97 -3.34 0.77 3.23
N PHE A 98 -4.31 -0.13 3.33
CA PHE A 98 -4.55 -0.95 4.49
C PHE A 98 -4.34 -2.43 4.16
N CYS A 99 -3.57 -3.09 5.01
CA CYS A 99 -3.28 -4.52 4.88
C CYS A 99 -3.59 -5.24 6.19
N ALA A 100 -3.71 -6.57 6.10
CA ALA A 100 -3.45 -7.45 7.21
C ALA A 100 -1.97 -7.86 7.23
N LEU A 101 -1.32 -7.78 8.38
CA LEU A 101 0.07 -8.23 8.55
C LEU A 101 0.09 -9.57 9.27
N ALA A 102 0.60 -10.60 8.60
CA ALA A 102 0.79 -11.91 9.20
C ALA A 102 1.92 -11.85 10.24
N GLN A 103 1.71 -12.46 11.41
CA GLN A 103 2.68 -12.45 12.51
C GLN A 103 3.37 -13.81 12.74
N SER A 104 3.07 -14.79 11.88
CA SER A 104 3.59 -16.16 11.92
C SER A 104 5.00 -16.25 11.30
N LEU A 105 5.86 -17.15 11.79
CA LEU A 105 7.08 -17.55 11.05
C LEU A 105 6.83 -18.71 10.07
N THR A 106 5.63 -19.28 10.09
CA THR A 106 5.29 -20.49 9.34
C THR A 106 4.08 -20.28 8.42
N GLN A 107 4.26 -20.68 7.16
CA GLN A 107 3.25 -20.87 6.10
C GLN A 107 1.97 -19.99 6.18
N PRO A 108 1.98 -18.78 5.57
CA PRO A 108 3.14 -18.09 5.02
C PRO A 108 4.01 -17.49 6.14
N ASN A 109 5.29 -17.34 5.85
CA ASN A 109 6.14 -16.49 6.69
C ASN A 109 5.61 -15.05 6.62
N GLY A 110 5.32 -14.46 7.78
CA GLY A 110 4.73 -13.13 7.92
C GLY A 110 5.66 -11.96 7.61
N ASN A 111 6.91 -12.23 7.22
CA ASN A 111 7.82 -11.20 6.75
C ASN A 111 7.20 -10.42 5.59
N SER A 112 7.36 -9.10 5.59
CA SER A 112 6.87 -8.19 4.56
C SER A 112 7.99 -7.27 4.11
N ASN A 113 8.15 -7.10 2.80
CA ASN A 113 9.07 -6.18 2.15
C ASN A 113 8.35 -5.57 0.96
N VAL A 114 7.77 -4.39 1.16
CA VAL A 114 6.81 -3.76 0.25
C VAL A 114 7.26 -2.36 -0.10
N GLY A 115 7.38 -2.07 -1.40
CA GLY A 115 7.57 -0.72 -1.92
C GLY A 115 6.25 -0.09 -2.34
N PHE A 116 6.06 1.20 -2.05
CA PHE A 116 4.90 1.98 -2.48
C PHE A 116 5.35 3.12 -3.37
N TYR A 117 4.80 3.17 -4.58
CA TYR A 117 5.13 4.15 -5.59
C TYR A 117 3.89 5.00 -5.92
N ILE A 118 4.11 6.29 -6.13
CA ILE A 118 3.12 7.21 -6.69
C ILE A 118 3.70 7.75 -7.98
N ASP A 119 3.00 7.52 -9.08
CA ASP A 119 3.38 7.96 -10.43
C ASP A 119 4.79 7.46 -10.82
N GLY A 120 5.07 6.20 -10.47
CA GLY A 120 6.37 5.55 -10.71
C GLY A 120 7.50 5.95 -9.75
N LEU A 121 7.27 6.89 -8.83
CA LEU A 121 8.27 7.33 -7.86
C LEU A 121 8.08 6.62 -6.52
N LEU A 122 9.13 5.97 -6.02
CA LEU A 122 9.12 5.34 -4.70
C LEU A 122 8.88 6.38 -3.60
N ARG A 123 7.82 6.20 -2.81
CA ARG A 123 7.42 7.09 -1.71
C ARG A 123 7.66 6.48 -0.34
N HIS A 124 7.53 5.16 -0.21
CA HIS A 124 7.69 4.47 1.05
C HIS A 124 8.14 3.03 0.83
N THR A 125 8.87 2.48 1.79
CA THR A 125 9.21 1.06 1.87
C THR A 125 8.83 0.57 3.26
N LEU A 126 8.01 -0.48 3.31
CA LEU A 126 7.72 -1.23 4.52
C LEU A 126 8.63 -2.46 4.54
N VAL A 127 9.41 -2.59 5.60
CA VAL A 127 10.10 -3.84 5.93
C VAL A 127 9.64 -4.24 7.32
N ASP A 128 8.87 -5.32 7.39
CA ASP A 128 8.37 -5.89 8.63
C ASP A 128 8.85 -7.33 8.78
N THR A 129 9.45 -7.64 9.92
CA THR A 129 9.85 -8.99 10.27
C THR A 129 8.85 -9.53 11.26
N SER A 130 8.26 -10.68 10.93
CA SER A 130 7.23 -11.32 11.73
C SER A 130 7.72 -11.59 13.17
N PRO A 131 6.95 -11.22 14.21
CA PRO A 131 7.35 -11.39 15.62
C PRO A 131 7.28 -12.84 16.12
N SER A 132 7.02 -13.81 15.24
CA SER A 132 6.88 -15.23 15.58
C SER A 132 5.70 -15.56 16.50
N VAL A 133 4.62 -14.80 16.37
CA VAL A 133 3.36 -15.05 17.08
C VAL A 133 2.30 -15.45 16.06
N ASN A 134 1.67 -16.61 16.23
CA ASN A 134 0.59 -17.00 15.33
C ASN A 134 -0.56 -15.99 15.40
N GLY A 135 -0.88 -15.36 14.27
CA GLY A 135 -1.94 -14.35 14.19
C GLY A 135 -1.77 -13.36 13.05
N TYR A 136 -2.65 -12.37 13.05
CA TYR A 136 -2.67 -11.28 12.09
C TYR A 136 -2.96 -9.96 12.80
N GLN A 137 -2.31 -8.89 12.36
CA GLN A 137 -2.72 -7.52 12.68
C GLN A 137 -3.62 -7.03 11.55
N TYR A 138 -4.82 -6.58 11.88
CA TYR A 138 -5.81 -6.12 10.90
C TYR A 138 -5.84 -4.61 10.85
N ASN A 139 -6.33 -4.06 9.73
CA ASN A 139 -6.51 -2.62 9.55
C ASN A 139 -5.21 -1.83 9.82
N VAL A 140 -4.07 -2.36 9.34
CA VAL A 140 -2.78 -1.69 9.48
C VAL A 140 -2.59 -0.77 8.28
N SER A 141 -2.53 0.54 8.54
CA SER A 141 -2.16 1.54 7.53
C SER A 141 -0.67 1.40 7.22
N VAL A 142 -0.35 0.69 6.14
CA VAL A 142 1.03 0.41 5.72
C VAL A 142 1.63 1.52 4.85
N PHE A 143 0.79 2.38 4.29
CA PHE A 143 1.21 3.52 3.49
C PHE A 143 0.15 4.63 3.51
N SER A 144 0.60 5.88 3.54
CA SER A 144 -0.28 7.05 3.49
C SER A 144 0.41 8.26 2.87
N VAL A 145 -0.29 8.97 2.00
CA VAL A 145 0.07 10.30 1.51
C VAL A 145 -1.19 11.16 1.54
N ASP A 146 -1.15 12.30 2.22
CA ASP A 146 -2.31 13.17 2.45
C ASP A 146 -2.35 14.44 1.58
N SER A 147 -1.28 14.69 0.81
CA SER A 147 -1.03 15.97 0.14
C SER A 147 -0.50 15.77 -1.29
N LEU A 148 -1.25 15.06 -2.13
CA LEU A 148 -1.02 14.99 -3.57
C LEU A 148 -1.62 16.23 -4.25
N MET A 149 -1.02 16.65 -5.37
CA MET A 149 -1.63 17.68 -6.21
C MET A 149 -2.94 17.14 -6.77
N PRO A 150 -4.03 17.92 -6.84
CA PRO A 150 -5.27 17.44 -7.45
C PRO A 150 -5.03 16.94 -8.87
N GLY A 151 -5.43 15.70 -9.15
CA GLY A 151 -5.27 15.11 -10.48
C GLY A 151 -5.28 13.58 -10.49
N GLN A 152 -5.02 13.03 -11.67
CA GLN A 152 -4.88 11.58 -11.85
C GLN A 152 -3.51 11.12 -11.34
N HIS A 153 -3.53 10.09 -10.50
CA HIS A 153 -2.36 9.42 -9.95
C HIS A 153 -2.43 7.92 -10.15
N THR A 154 -1.26 7.28 -10.15
CA THR A 154 -1.14 5.82 -10.11
C THR A 154 -0.41 5.40 -8.85
N LEU A 155 -1.10 4.66 -7.98
CA LEU A 155 -0.50 3.94 -6.87
C LEU A 155 -0.02 2.58 -7.38
N THR A 156 1.23 2.24 -7.09
CA THR A 156 1.77 0.89 -7.26
C THR A 156 2.28 0.38 -5.93
N LEU A 157 1.70 -0.73 -5.47
CA LEU A 157 2.26 -1.54 -4.39
C LEU A 157 3.11 -2.64 -5.04
N GLN A 158 4.37 -2.73 -4.65
CA GLN A 158 5.30 -3.78 -5.07
C GLN A 158 5.66 -4.65 -3.86
N ASN A 159 5.28 -5.92 -3.89
CA ASN A 159 5.74 -6.92 -2.93
C ASN A 159 7.01 -7.61 -3.44
N GLY A 160 8.07 -7.57 -2.65
CA GLY A 160 9.36 -8.15 -2.97
C GLY A 160 10.24 -7.30 -3.88
N ASN A 161 11.44 -7.80 -4.12
CA ASN A 161 12.48 -7.20 -4.94
C ASN A 161 13.30 -8.35 -5.52
N SER A 162 13.73 -8.26 -6.78
CA SER A 162 14.59 -9.24 -7.46
C SER A 162 15.97 -9.46 -6.81
N ASN A 163 16.30 -8.72 -5.75
CA ASN A 163 17.51 -8.88 -4.96
C ASN A 163 17.23 -9.21 -3.48
N ALA A 164 15.97 -9.47 -3.12
CA ALA A 164 15.62 -9.82 -1.76
C ALA A 164 16.10 -11.24 -1.44
N LEU A 165 16.54 -11.47 -0.20
CA LEU A 165 17.00 -12.78 0.29
C LEU A 165 15.97 -13.48 1.17
N ILE A 166 14.83 -12.83 1.40
CA ILE A 166 13.76 -13.30 2.28
C ILE A 166 12.43 -13.35 1.52
N GLU A 167 11.61 -14.35 1.85
CA GLU A 167 10.21 -14.41 1.43
C GLU A 167 9.46 -13.20 2.00
N SER A 168 8.48 -12.71 1.25
CA SER A 168 7.67 -11.57 1.62
C SER A 168 6.19 -11.79 1.29
N VAL A 169 5.31 -11.61 2.27
CA VAL A 169 3.86 -11.73 2.11
C VAL A 169 3.19 -10.36 2.21
N VAL A 170 2.17 -10.15 1.38
CA VAL A 170 1.25 -9.01 1.50
C VAL A 170 -0.17 -9.54 1.46
N LEU A 171 -1.00 -9.09 2.40
CA LEU A 171 -2.44 -9.31 2.41
C LEU A 171 -3.13 -7.96 2.26
N LEU A 172 -3.34 -7.55 1.01
CA LEU A 172 -4.02 -6.29 0.70
C LEU A 172 -5.50 -6.41 1.06
N ASP A 173 -6.00 -5.48 1.87
CA ASP A 173 -7.39 -5.47 2.36
C ASP A 173 -8.21 -4.40 1.61
N TYR A 174 -7.82 -3.13 1.71
CA TYR A 174 -8.46 -2.05 0.96
C TYR A 174 -7.57 -0.82 0.82
N ILE A 175 -7.95 0.05 -0.10
CA ILE A 175 -7.30 1.32 -0.35
C ILE A 175 -8.34 2.43 -0.18
N ILE A 176 -7.97 3.53 0.49
CA ILE A 176 -8.80 4.74 0.55
C ILE A 176 -8.08 5.82 -0.23
N PHE A 177 -8.78 6.53 -1.11
CA PHE A 177 -8.28 7.79 -1.66
C PHE A 177 -9.29 8.91 -1.46
N SER A 178 -8.81 10.15 -1.33
CA SER A 178 -9.67 11.32 -1.25
C SER A 178 -9.65 12.09 -2.54
N PHE A 179 -10.78 12.69 -2.93
CA PHE A 179 -10.85 13.62 -4.04
C PHE A 179 -11.70 14.84 -3.67
N ASP A 180 -11.42 15.97 -4.31
CA ASP A 180 -12.21 17.18 -4.19
C ASP A 180 -13.21 17.25 -5.36
N PRO A 181 -14.54 17.21 -5.11
CA PRO A 181 -15.52 17.30 -6.19
C PRO A 181 -15.49 18.66 -6.91
N ASP A 182 -15.06 19.74 -6.25
CA ASP A 182 -15.07 21.08 -6.83
C ASP A 182 -13.86 21.31 -7.77
N ASP A 183 -12.79 20.52 -7.61
CA ASP A 183 -11.64 20.50 -8.54
C ASP A 183 -11.92 19.71 -9.82
N THR A 184 -13.07 19.04 -9.92
CA THR A 184 -13.48 18.38 -11.16
C THR A 184 -13.96 19.45 -12.12
N ILE A 185 -13.02 20.13 -12.80
CA ILE A 185 -13.34 21.04 -13.90
C ILE A 185 -14.17 20.20 -14.88
N PRO A 186 -15.48 20.47 -15.06
CA PRO A 186 -16.26 19.76 -16.06
C PRO A 186 -15.51 19.90 -17.38
N PRO A 187 -15.35 18.83 -18.19
CA PRO A 187 -14.65 18.93 -19.46
C PRO A 187 -15.29 20.10 -20.21
N SER A 188 -14.54 21.18 -20.34
CA SER A 188 -15.01 22.37 -21.02
C SER A 188 -15.10 21.98 -22.48
N ASN A 189 -16.28 21.53 -22.89
CA ASN A 189 -16.70 21.51 -24.28
C ASN A 189 -16.66 22.97 -24.75
N SER A 190 -15.47 23.43 -25.15
CA SER A 190 -15.24 24.74 -25.72
C SER A 190 -15.79 24.77 -27.14
N SER A 191 -17.11 24.77 -27.27
CA SER A 191 -17.75 25.38 -28.44
C SER A 191 -17.55 26.89 -28.31
N ILE A 192 -16.54 27.39 -29.03
CA ILE A 192 -16.21 28.81 -29.16
C ILE A 192 -17.43 29.53 -29.76
N GLY A 193 -18.25 30.13 -28.89
CA GLY A 193 -19.30 31.07 -29.25
C GLY A 193 -18.82 32.48 -28.93
N SER A 194 -18.33 33.18 -29.95
CA SER A 194 -18.00 34.61 -29.88
C SER A 194 -19.28 35.40 -29.62
N GLY A 195 -19.43 35.96 -28.42
CA GLY A 195 -20.56 36.80 -28.04
C GLY A 195 -20.07 37.96 -27.17
N ALA A 196 -20.00 39.15 -27.78
CA ALA A 196 -19.73 40.42 -27.13
C ALA A 196 -20.89 40.89 -26.24
N VAL A 197 -20.70 42.05 -25.57
CA VAL A 197 -21.70 42.97 -24.99
C VAL A 197 -21.90 42.84 -23.47
N THR A 198 -22.04 43.88 -22.64
CA THR A 198 -21.55 45.28 -22.61
C THR A 198 -21.56 45.78 -21.16
N GLU A 199 -20.78 46.83 -20.91
CA GLU A 199 -20.80 47.69 -19.73
C GLU A 199 -22.15 48.39 -19.51
N GLY A 200 -22.61 48.41 -18.26
CA GLY A 200 -23.77 49.20 -17.83
C GLY A 200 -23.70 49.53 -16.34
N ALA A 201 -23.01 50.61 -16.01
CA ALA A 201 -22.96 51.16 -14.66
C ALA A 201 -24.27 51.91 -14.32
N SER A 202 -24.82 51.65 -13.13
CA SER A 202 -25.94 52.43 -12.56
C SER A 202 -25.64 52.73 -11.09
N LEU A 203 -25.28 53.99 -10.84
CA LEU A 203 -24.88 54.52 -9.53
C LEU A 203 -26.07 55.23 -8.89
N HIS A 204 -26.67 54.62 -7.86
CA HIS A 204 -27.78 55.23 -7.12
C HIS A 204 -27.32 55.73 -5.75
N LYS A 205 -27.41 57.06 -5.56
CA LYS A 205 -26.91 57.80 -4.38
C LYS A 205 -28.02 57.90 -3.33
N LYS A 206 -27.89 57.20 -2.19
CA LYS A 206 -28.78 57.33 -1.02
C LYS A 206 -28.07 58.05 0.13
N LYS A 207 -28.67 59.14 0.63
CA LYS A 207 -28.28 59.87 1.85
C LYS A 207 -28.68 59.05 3.08
N ILE A 208 -27.73 58.77 3.97
CA ILE A 208 -27.95 58.09 5.26
C ILE A 208 -27.51 59.03 6.39
N ILE A 209 -28.39 59.17 7.38
CA ILE A 209 -28.26 60.00 8.58
C ILE A 209 -27.52 59.22 9.67
N THR A 210 -26.60 59.91 10.33
CA THR A 210 -25.59 59.43 11.29
C THR A 210 -26.18 59.20 12.68
N PHE A 211 -26.08 57.98 13.23
CA PHE A 211 -26.21 57.71 14.67
C PHE A 211 -24.84 57.27 15.21
N ALA A 212 -24.31 58.05 16.14
CA ALA A 212 -22.93 58.00 16.57
C ALA A 212 -22.77 57.25 17.91
N VAL A 213 -21.71 56.42 17.95
CA VAL A 213 -20.92 55.98 19.12
C VAL A 213 -21.27 54.67 19.87
N THR A 214 -22.47 54.10 19.85
CA THR A 214 -22.72 52.84 20.62
C THR A 214 -22.42 51.53 19.89
N VAL A 215 -22.39 51.53 18.55
CA VAL A 215 -22.23 50.32 17.72
C VAL A 215 -20.83 49.66 17.74
N PRO A 216 -19.69 50.38 17.81
CA PRO A 216 -18.38 49.74 17.62
C PRO A 216 -17.98 48.82 18.78
N ILE A 217 -18.42 49.11 20.00
CA ILE A 217 -18.07 48.31 21.19
C ILE A 217 -18.73 46.93 21.12
N VAL A 218 -20.02 46.86 20.78
CA VAL A 218 -20.75 45.60 20.65
C VAL A 218 -20.16 44.74 19.51
N ALA A 219 -19.83 45.36 18.38
CA ALA A 219 -19.22 44.67 17.25
C ALA A 219 -17.84 44.08 17.61
N PHE A 220 -17.01 44.82 18.34
CA PHE A 220 -15.69 44.34 18.77
C PHE A 220 -15.80 43.15 19.75
N LEU A 221 -16.76 43.21 20.69
CA LEU A 221 -17.01 42.10 21.62
C LEU A 221 -17.51 40.84 20.91
N LEU A 222 -18.37 40.97 19.90
CA LEU A 222 -18.83 39.83 19.10
C LEU A 222 -17.69 39.19 18.29
N ILE A 223 -16.76 39.98 17.75
CA ILE A 223 -15.58 39.47 17.03
C ILE A 223 -14.66 38.68 17.96
N LEU A 224 -14.40 39.21 19.17
CA LEU A 224 -13.59 38.50 20.17
C LEU A 224 -14.27 37.20 20.63
N ALA A 225 -15.57 37.22 20.89
CA ALA A 225 -16.34 36.04 21.26
C ALA A 225 -16.32 34.98 20.14
N PHE A 226 -16.48 35.38 18.88
CA PHE A 226 -16.42 34.49 17.73
C PHE A 226 -15.02 33.91 17.51
N GLY A 227 -13.97 34.72 17.63
CA GLY A 227 -12.57 34.26 17.59
C GLY A 227 -12.24 33.27 18.71
N TYR A 228 -12.77 33.50 19.92
CA TYR A 228 -12.63 32.57 21.03
C TYR A 228 -13.36 31.24 20.77
N LEU A 229 -14.62 31.29 20.30
CA LEU A 229 -15.42 30.10 20.00
C LEU A 229 -14.81 29.25 18.87
N THR A 230 -14.29 29.89 17.81
CA THR A 230 -13.63 29.17 16.71
C THR A 230 -12.31 28.53 17.16
N ARG A 231 -11.50 29.22 17.96
CA ARG A 231 -10.29 28.65 18.56
C ARG A 231 -10.62 27.48 19.51
N TRP A 232 -11.70 27.60 20.28
CA TRP A 232 -12.18 26.53 21.16
C TRP A 232 -12.70 25.32 20.40
N ARG A 233 -13.47 25.53 19.32
CA ARG A 233 -13.94 24.44 18.44
C ARG A 233 -12.78 23.73 17.75
N ARG A 234 -11.78 24.45 17.23
CA ARG A 234 -10.56 23.85 16.66
C ARG A 234 -9.82 22.99 17.69
N ARG A 235 -9.62 23.50 18.91
CA ARG A 235 -8.99 22.73 20.00
C ARG A 235 -9.76 21.46 20.35
N ARG A 236 -11.09 21.47 20.26
CA ARG A 236 -11.92 20.28 20.49
C ARG A 236 -11.87 19.27 19.35
N GLN A 237 -11.69 19.72 18.10
CA GLN A 237 -11.57 18.82 16.96
C GLN A 237 -10.25 18.04 16.97
N THR A 238 -9.14 18.67 17.38
CA THR A 238 -7.85 17.97 17.52
C THR A 238 -7.87 16.90 18.62
N ALA A 239 -8.78 17.00 19.58
CA ALA A 239 -8.91 16.03 20.68
C ALA A 239 -9.83 14.83 20.36
N ARG A 240 -10.56 14.83 19.24
CA ARG A 240 -11.51 13.75 18.90
C ARG A 240 -11.00 12.73 17.89
N ASN A 241 -9.91 13.01 17.20
CA ASN A 241 -9.31 12.09 16.21
C ASN A 241 -8.02 11.43 16.67
N PHE A 242 -7.64 11.55 17.95
CA PHE A 242 -6.70 10.58 18.50
C PHE A 242 -7.49 9.31 18.81
N PRO A 243 -7.31 8.21 18.05
CA PRO A 243 -7.79 6.92 18.51
C PRO A 243 -7.21 6.75 19.91
N THR A 244 -8.09 6.54 20.88
CA THR A 244 -7.70 6.15 22.22
C THR A 244 -7.00 4.81 22.04
N LEU A 245 -5.67 4.83 21.84
CA LEU A 245 -4.83 3.68 22.11
C LEU A 245 -5.23 3.28 23.52
N LYS A 246 -5.94 2.17 23.65
CA LYS A 246 -6.13 1.50 24.92
C LYS A 246 -4.72 1.34 25.45
N ARG A 247 -4.36 2.21 26.40
CA ARG A 247 -3.14 2.11 27.18
C ARG A 247 -3.17 0.69 27.72
N LEU A 248 -2.38 -0.18 27.09
CA LEU A 248 -2.13 -1.50 27.61
C LEU A 248 -1.70 -1.25 29.05
N SER A 249 -2.50 -1.78 29.98
CA SER A 249 -2.11 -1.89 31.36
C SER A 249 -0.78 -2.64 31.33
N VAL A 250 0.31 -1.88 31.45
CA VAL A 250 1.61 -2.44 31.78
C VAL A 250 1.39 -3.02 33.16
N THR A 251 1.11 -4.32 33.21
CA THR A 251 1.27 -5.09 34.42
C THR A 251 2.70 -4.83 34.91
N PRO A 252 2.89 -4.36 36.14
CA PRO A 252 4.23 -4.14 36.67
C PRO A 252 5.01 -5.44 36.55
N VAL A 253 6.13 -5.36 35.81
CA VAL A 253 7.08 -6.46 35.67
C VAL A 253 7.46 -6.92 37.09
N PRO A 254 7.25 -8.20 37.44
CA PRO A 254 7.71 -8.71 38.71
C PRO A 254 9.22 -8.50 38.80
N LYS A 255 9.66 -7.95 39.95
CA LYS A 255 11.08 -7.76 40.29
C LYS A 255 11.88 -8.98 39.84
N PRO A 256 13.01 -8.80 39.13
CA PRO A 256 13.89 -9.92 38.80
C PRO A 256 14.35 -10.56 40.11
N MET A 257 13.83 -11.75 40.39
CA MET A 257 14.40 -12.61 41.41
C MET A 257 15.66 -13.26 40.83
N ALA A 258 16.72 -13.19 41.64
CA ALA A 258 17.93 -13.98 41.56
C ALA A 258 18.81 -13.79 40.32
N SER A 259 19.96 -13.17 40.57
CA SER A 259 21.19 -13.32 39.82
C SER A 259 21.52 -14.81 39.64
N TRP A 260 21.34 -15.32 38.43
CA TRP A 260 22.09 -16.47 37.95
C TRP A 260 23.54 -16.02 37.81
N ILE A 261 24.35 -16.45 38.77
CA ILE A 261 25.80 -16.45 38.69
C ILE A 261 26.16 -17.28 37.45
N ILE A 262 26.76 -16.64 36.45
CA ILE A 262 27.36 -17.34 35.32
C ILE A 262 28.61 -18.03 35.87
N GLU A 263 28.49 -19.34 36.06
CA GLU A 263 29.61 -20.23 36.32
C GLU A 263 30.47 -20.29 35.03
N PRO A 264 31.78 -19.96 35.08
CA PRO A 264 32.61 -20.01 33.90
C PRO A 264 32.78 -21.46 33.43
N LEU A 265 32.26 -21.75 32.24
CA LEU A 265 32.48 -23.00 31.51
C LEU A 265 33.98 -23.30 31.48
N SER A 266 34.35 -24.37 32.17
CA SER A 266 35.66 -24.99 32.07
C SER A 266 35.82 -25.55 30.66
N LEU A 267 36.85 -25.07 29.96
CA LEU A 267 37.31 -25.58 28.68
C LEU A 267 37.63 -27.09 28.80
N PRO A 268 37.16 -27.95 27.88
CA PRO A 268 37.61 -29.33 27.84
C PRO A 268 39.11 -29.40 27.46
N PRO A 269 39.86 -30.40 27.98
CA PRO A 269 41.28 -30.55 27.69
C PRO A 269 41.54 -30.79 26.20
N ALA A 270 42.53 -30.09 25.65
CA ALA A 270 43.04 -30.31 24.30
C ALA A 270 43.52 -31.77 24.15
N HIS A 271 42.98 -32.47 23.16
CA HIS A 271 43.50 -33.76 22.74
C HIS A 271 44.87 -33.59 22.06
N PRO A 272 45.82 -34.52 22.27
CA PRO A 272 47.13 -34.48 21.63
C PRO A 272 47.02 -34.77 20.12
N ALA A 273 47.69 -33.91 19.34
CA ALA A 273 47.89 -34.07 17.91
C ALA A 273 48.64 -35.37 17.62
N SER A 274 47.94 -36.35 17.04
CA SER A 274 48.56 -37.52 16.43
C SER A 274 49.11 -37.13 15.07
N GLY A 275 50.43 -37.13 14.95
CA GLY A 275 51.13 -36.90 13.70
C GLY A 275 50.87 -38.01 12.69
N TYR A 276 50.64 -37.60 11.44
CA TYR A 276 50.99 -38.39 10.27
C TYR A 276 51.90 -37.53 9.40
N LEU A 277 53.19 -37.87 9.46
CA LEU A 277 54.16 -37.58 8.41
C LEU A 277 53.68 -38.30 7.14
N ASN A 278 53.46 -37.56 6.06
CA ASN A 278 53.83 -38.09 4.75
C ASN A 278 54.34 -36.96 3.87
N GLY A 279 55.61 -37.06 3.51
CA GLY A 279 56.29 -36.12 2.65
C GLY A 279 55.89 -36.30 1.19
N SER A 280 55.72 -35.20 0.49
CA SER A 280 56.34 -35.03 -0.82
C SER A 280 56.43 -33.53 -1.09
N GLY A 281 57.64 -33.05 -1.28
CA GLY A 281 57.92 -31.65 -1.50
C GLY A 281 57.41 -31.19 -2.86
N ARG A 282 56.73 -30.05 -2.88
CA ARG A 282 56.70 -29.16 -4.04
C ARG A 282 56.51 -27.73 -3.57
N GLN A 283 57.60 -26.97 -3.52
CA GLN A 283 57.53 -25.52 -3.38
C GLN A 283 56.86 -24.96 -4.63
N VAL A 284 55.72 -24.30 -4.46
CA VAL A 284 55.13 -23.42 -5.47
C VAL A 284 55.27 -22.00 -4.95
N THR A 285 56.21 -21.29 -5.56
CA THR A 285 56.46 -19.87 -5.36
C THR A 285 55.23 -19.09 -5.81
N ALA A 286 54.62 -18.32 -4.91
CA ALA A 286 53.52 -17.42 -5.24
C ALA A 286 54.07 -16.19 -5.98
N SER A 287 53.79 -16.08 -7.28
CA SER A 287 54.02 -14.89 -8.09
C SER A 287 52.85 -13.91 -7.95
N VAL A 288 53.17 -12.68 -7.57
CA VAL A 288 52.31 -11.49 -7.50
C VAL A 288 51.74 -11.17 -8.88
N PRO A 289 50.43 -10.92 -9.06
CA PRO A 289 49.91 -10.41 -10.32
C PRO A 289 50.11 -8.90 -10.42
N SER A 290 50.84 -8.47 -11.44
CA SER A 290 50.98 -7.09 -11.87
C SER A 290 49.69 -6.57 -12.52
N ALA A 291 49.44 -5.27 -12.34
CA ALA A 291 48.32 -4.52 -12.88
C ALA A 291 48.24 -4.56 -14.43
N PRO A 292 47.04 -4.51 -15.03
CA PRO A 292 46.92 -4.43 -16.47
C PRO A 292 47.15 -3.00 -16.99
N THR A 293 48.08 -2.92 -17.94
CA THR A 293 48.40 -1.77 -18.79
C THR A 293 47.21 -1.39 -19.68
N VAL A 294 46.87 -0.10 -19.66
CA VAL A 294 45.94 0.54 -20.60
C VAL A 294 46.59 0.56 -21.99
N SER A 295 45.96 -0.11 -22.96
CA SER A 295 46.32 -0.05 -24.38
C SER A 295 45.16 0.59 -25.14
N SER A 296 45.44 1.73 -25.75
CA SER A 296 44.60 2.43 -26.71
C SER A 296 44.55 1.67 -28.04
N GLN A 297 43.35 1.31 -28.51
CA GLN A 297 43.11 0.96 -29.91
C GLN A 297 41.89 1.72 -30.43
N GLY A 298 42.03 2.19 -31.68
CA GLY A 298 41.23 3.20 -32.33
C GLY A 298 39.89 2.73 -32.93
N PRO A 299 39.33 3.53 -33.86
CA PRO A 299 37.91 3.53 -34.16
C PRO A 299 37.52 2.40 -35.11
N VAL A 300 36.46 1.68 -34.76
CA VAL A 300 35.84 0.66 -35.61
C VAL A 300 34.70 1.31 -36.39
N ASP A 301 34.78 1.18 -37.71
CA ASP A 301 33.81 1.61 -38.70
C ASP A 301 32.41 1.03 -38.44
N VAL A 302 31.42 1.92 -38.52
CA VAL A 302 29.99 1.62 -38.45
C VAL A 302 29.54 1.16 -39.83
N SER A 303 29.30 -0.14 -40.00
CA SER A 303 28.60 -0.67 -41.17
C SER A 303 27.13 -0.88 -40.86
N SER A 304 26.30 -0.15 -41.60
CA SER A 304 24.84 -0.12 -41.54
C SER A 304 24.24 -1.47 -41.96
N HIS A 305 23.44 -2.07 -41.07
CA HIS A 305 22.50 -3.14 -41.43
C HIS A 305 21.07 -2.63 -41.27
N SER A 306 20.39 -2.49 -42.41
CA SER A 306 18.96 -2.18 -42.50
C SER A 306 18.12 -3.37 -42.02
N PRO A 307 17.09 -3.16 -41.19
CA PRO A 307 16.12 -4.21 -40.90
C PRO A 307 15.06 -4.28 -42.00
N SER A 308 14.94 -5.46 -42.59
CA SER A 308 13.90 -5.87 -43.53
C SER A 308 12.54 -5.95 -42.83
N ALA A 309 11.52 -5.38 -43.49
CA ALA A 309 10.15 -5.30 -43.03
C ALA A 309 9.46 -6.67 -42.89
N PRO A 310 8.57 -6.86 -41.89
CA PRO A 310 7.76 -8.06 -41.78
C PRO A 310 6.60 -8.05 -42.78
N LYS A 311 6.48 -9.14 -43.55
CA LYS A 311 5.36 -9.45 -44.45
C LYS A 311 4.08 -9.71 -43.64
N SER A 312 3.03 -8.97 -43.99
CA SER A 312 1.64 -9.16 -43.53
C SER A 312 1.07 -10.51 -44.02
N PRO A 313 0.38 -11.29 -43.17
CA PRO A 313 -0.42 -12.42 -43.61
C PRO A 313 -1.84 -11.97 -44.00
N ARG A 314 -2.07 -12.08 -45.31
CA ARG A 314 -3.29 -12.39 -46.07
C ARG A 314 -4.53 -12.79 -45.25
N SER A 315 -5.62 -12.04 -45.43
CA SER A 315 -6.96 -12.41 -44.97
C SER A 315 -7.46 -13.65 -45.73
N GLY A 316 -7.72 -14.72 -44.97
CA GLY A 316 -8.50 -15.87 -45.41
C GLY A 316 -9.86 -15.80 -44.73
N GLY A 317 -10.92 -15.68 -45.52
CA GLY A 317 -12.29 -15.83 -45.05
C GLY A 317 -12.50 -17.25 -44.52
N GLN A 318 -13.15 -17.36 -43.37
CA GLN A 318 -13.71 -18.61 -42.89
C GLN A 318 -15.18 -18.42 -42.59
N ASP A 319 -15.93 -19.35 -43.17
CA ASP A 319 -17.37 -19.46 -43.16
C ASP A 319 -17.93 -19.64 -41.76
N PHE A 320 -19.06 -18.98 -41.54
CA PHE A 320 -19.88 -19.05 -40.35
C PHE A 320 -20.61 -20.40 -40.34
N VAL A 321 -20.08 -21.39 -39.61
CA VAL A 321 -20.82 -22.62 -39.29
C VAL A 321 -21.55 -22.40 -37.98
N GLU A 322 -22.86 -22.17 -38.11
CA GLU A 322 -23.83 -22.08 -37.03
C GLU A 322 -23.92 -23.42 -36.28
N MET A 323 -23.54 -23.42 -34.99
CA MET A 323 -23.77 -24.54 -34.08
C MET A 323 -24.96 -24.26 -33.13
N PRO A 324 -25.76 -25.29 -32.80
CA PRO A 324 -27.04 -25.13 -32.11
C PRO A 324 -26.86 -24.84 -30.61
N ARG A 325 -27.62 -23.85 -30.13
CA ARG A 325 -27.79 -23.54 -28.70
C ARG A 325 -28.40 -24.73 -27.95
N ARG A 326 -27.58 -25.42 -27.14
CA ARG A 326 -28.09 -26.33 -26.11
C ARG A 326 -28.55 -25.53 -24.90
N SER A 327 -29.87 -25.59 -24.66
CA SER A 327 -30.53 -25.14 -23.44
C SER A 327 -30.04 -25.97 -22.24
N TYR A 328 -29.37 -25.31 -21.29
CA TYR A 328 -29.10 -25.89 -19.97
C TYR A 328 -30.24 -25.51 -19.02
N ARG A 329 -31.01 -26.53 -18.60
CA ARG A 329 -31.90 -26.44 -17.43
C ARG A 329 -31.04 -26.47 -16.15
N PRO A 330 -31.34 -25.66 -15.14
CA PRO A 330 -30.72 -25.81 -13.82
C PRO A 330 -31.34 -27.01 -13.10
N VAL A 331 -30.48 -27.94 -12.68
CA VAL A 331 -30.85 -29.02 -11.75
C VAL A 331 -30.70 -28.46 -10.34
N SER A 332 -31.82 -28.37 -9.64
CA SER A 332 -31.90 -28.17 -8.20
C SER A 332 -31.39 -29.42 -7.48
N SER A 333 -30.33 -29.30 -6.68
CA SER A 333 -29.99 -30.33 -5.69
C SER A 333 -30.06 -29.73 -4.30
N SER A 334 -31.05 -30.24 -3.58
CA SER A 334 -31.35 -30.06 -2.16
C SER A 334 -30.21 -30.53 -1.25
N ALA A 335 -30.15 -29.89 -0.09
CA ALA A 335 -29.32 -30.22 1.05
C ALA A 335 -29.40 -31.68 1.51
N SER A 336 -28.29 -32.21 2.00
CA SER A 336 -28.28 -33.27 3.01
C SER A 336 -27.16 -33.00 4.01
N ALA A 337 -27.56 -32.91 5.28
CA ALA A 337 -26.70 -32.81 6.44
C ALA A 337 -26.03 -34.16 6.78
N SER A 338 -25.03 -34.07 7.67
CA SER A 338 -24.52 -35.10 8.59
C SER A 338 -23.05 -35.47 8.37
N SER A 339 -22.19 -35.10 9.32
CA SER A 339 -21.64 -36.06 10.29
C SER A 339 -20.41 -35.46 10.98
N TYR A 340 -20.51 -35.27 12.31
CA TYR A 340 -19.40 -34.93 13.19
C TYR A 340 -18.38 -36.07 13.21
N GLY A 341 -17.16 -35.79 12.76
CA GLY A 341 -15.99 -36.65 12.90
C GLY A 341 -15.12 -36.19 14.08
N ARG A 342 -15.12 -36.99 15.14
CA ARG A 342 -14.28 -36.87 16.34
C ARG A 342 -12.82 -37.20 15.99
N VAL A 343 -11.90 -36.24 16.09
CA VAL A 343 -10.45 -36.49 15.97
C VAL A 343 -9.87 -36.73 17.37
N ILE A 344 -9.28 -37.91 17.55
CA ILE A 344 -8.55 -38.33 18.75
C ILE A 344 -7.09 -37.90 18.59
N TYR A 345 -6.54 -37.20 19.59
CA TYR A 345 -5.11 -36.91 19.71
C TYR A 345 -4.35 -38.18 20.07
N VAL A 346 -3.30 -38.51 19.31
CA VAL A 346 -2.27 -39.45 19.72
C VAL A 346 -0.99 -38.65 19.95
N HIS A 347 -0.59 -38.55 21.21
CA HIS A 347 0.75 -38.14 21.59
C HIS A 347 1.70 -39.32 21.34
N ASN A 348 2.72 -39.14 20.51
CA ASN A 348 3.93 -39.95 20.58
C ASN A 348 5.01 -39.14 21.29
N LEU A 349 5.28 -39.53 22.53
CA LEU A 349 6.57 -39.36 23.17
C LEU A 349 7.47 -40.46 22.62
N ASP A 350 8.61 -40.10 22.05
CA ASP A 350 9.76 -41.01 22.05
C ASP A 350 11.01 -40.26 22.49
N THR A 351 11.49 -40.71 23.64
CA THR A 351 12.82 -40.58 24.21
C THR A 351 13.84 -41.37 23.39
N SER A 352 14.96 -40.74 23.07
CA SER A 352 16.31 -41.36 23.15
C SER A 352 17.38 -40.28 23.14
#